data_AF-A0A418KQF2-F1
#
_entry.id   AF-A0A418KQF2-F1
#
_cell.length_a   1.000
_cell.length_b   1.000
_cell.length_c   1.000
_cell.angle_alpha   90.00
_cell.angle_beta   90.00
_cell.angle_gamma   90.00
#
_symmetry.space_group_name_H-M   'P 1'
#
loop_
_entity.id
_entity.type
_entity.pdbx_description
1 polymer ?
#
loop_
_entity_poly.entity_id
_entity_poly.type
_entity_poly.pdbx_seq_one_letter_code
_entity_poly.pdbx_strand_id
1 'polypeptide(L)'
;MVKLPEPDTREIITREPFVEEGVGEMVAHILHGDAHIDVVIKPFETEMYAQFDLLPKEARRLAADLVRIADVAQQAMWTPMLLANVRERYLPGATDAEIVEQLNRMVERDGGLELMKPGVLYPQDGYTLRSQAHSEVVDRVAGVLSEAGVTLGELESVVRDLRKIQRAETEDAS
;
A
#
# COMPACT_ATOMS: atom_id res chain seq x y z
N MET A 1 -21.82 34.41 -24.76
CA MET A 1 -21.74 33.11 -25.46
C MET A 1 -20.31 32.62 -25.34
N VAL A 2 -20.06 31.69 -24.42
CA VAL A 2 -18.77 30.97 -24.36
C VAL A 2 -18.82 29.94 -25.49
N LYS A 3 -17.90 30.05 -26.45
CA LYS A 3 -17.75 29.01 -27.48
C LYS A 3 -17.19 27.77 -26.79
N LEU A 4 -17.98 26.70 -26.76
CA LEU A 4 -17.47 25.35 -26.49
C LEU A 4 -16.38 25.07 -27.55
N PRO A 5 -15.21 24.52 -27.16
CA PRO A 5 -14.17 24.18 -28.13
C PRO A 5 -14.73 23.18 -29.15
N GLU A 6 -14.41 23.41 -30.42
CA GLU A 6 -14.79 22.53 -31.52
C GLU A 6 -14.26 21.10 -31.28
N PRO A 7 -14.97 20.06 -31.73
CA PRO A 7 -14.50 18.68 -31.59
C PRO A 7 -13.11 18.54 -32.19
N ASP A 8 -12.18 18.04 -31.39
CA ASP A 8 -10.77 17.92 -31.74
C ASP A 8 -10.65 17.11 -33.04
N THR A 9 -10.07 17.68 -34.09
CA THR A 9 -9.88 17.01 -35.39
C THR A 9 -8.75 15.97 -35.36
N ARG A 10 -8.13 15.81 -34.19
CA ARG A 10 -7.04 14.89 -33.93
C ARG A 10 -7.57 13.47 -33.76
N GLU A 11 -6.77 12.50 -34.18
CA GLU A 11 -7.08 11.08 -33.99
C GLU A 11 -6.86 10.73 -32.51
N ILE A 12 -7.95 10.76 -31.74
CA ILE A 12 -7.92 10.43 -30.30
C ILE A 12 -7.73 8.92 -30.14
N ILE A 13 -6.73 8.55 -29.36
CA ILE A 13 -6.42 7.17 -28.97
C ILE A 13 -7.21 6.80 -27.71
N THR A 14 -7.12 7.63 -26.67
CA THR A 14 -7.87 7.44 -25.41
C THR A 14 -8.02 8.76 -24.66
N ARG A 15 -8.99 8.80 -23.73
CA ARG A 15 -9.27 9.91 -22.83
C ARG A 15 -9.55 9.37 -21.43
N GLU A 16 -8.95 9.98 -20.42
CA GLU A 16 -9.17 9.67 -19.01
C GLU A 16 -9.26 10.96 -18.18
N PRO A 17 -9.97 10.97 -17.04
CA PRO A 17 -9.87 12.07 -16.08
C PRO A 17 -8.43 12.23 -15.57
N PHE A 18 -8.00 13.47 -15.27
CA PHE A 18 -6.65 13.71 -14.71
C PHE A 18 -6.51 13.16 -13.28
N VAL A 19 -7.53 13.36 -12.45
CA VAL A 19 -7.69 12.80 -11.10
C VAL A 19 -9.13 12.35 -10.93
N GLU A 20 -10.07 13.25 -11.24
CA GLU A 20 -11.51 13.03 -11.27
C GLU A 20 -12.13 13.92 -12.34
N GLU A 21 -13.35 13.61 -12.79
CA GLU A 21 -14.01 14.29 -13.91
C GLU A 21 -14.15 15.82 -13.72
N GLY A 22 -14.27 16.29 -12.48
CA GLY A 22 -14.43 17.71 -12.14
C GLY A 22 -13.13 18.52 -12.09
N VAL A 23 -11.97 17.88 -12.20
CA VAL A 23 -10.65 18.52 -12.08
C VAL A 23 -10.02 18.77 -13.44
N GLY A 24 -10.16 17.84 -14.38
CA GLY A 24 -9.46 17.91 -15.66
C GLY A 24 -9.43 16.59 -16.40
N GLU A 25 -8.79 16.60 -17.57
CA GLU A 25 -8.69 15.44 -18.45
C GLU A 25 -7.27 15.26 -19.01
N MET A 26 -6.97 14.02 -19.37
CA MET A 26 -5.81 13.60 -20.14
C MET A 26 -6.30 12.97 -21.44
N VAL A 27 -5.80 13.44 -22.58
CA VAL A 27 -6.20 12.96 -23.90
C VAL A 27 -4.98 12.54 -24.68
N ALA A 28 -4.88 11.24 -24.97
CA ALA A 28 -3.86 10.72 -25.86
C ALA A 28 -4.36 10.79 -27.32
N HIS A 29 -3.57 11.35 -28.22
CA HIS A 29 -3.90 11.52 -29.63
C HIS A 29 -2.67 11.41 -30.53
N ILE A 30 -2.89 11.22 -31.84
CA ILE A 30 -1.83 11.30 -32.86
C ILE A 30 -1.78 12.71 -33.44
N LEU A 31 -0.60 13.32 -33.39
CA LEU A 31 -0.31 14.61 -34.01
C LEU A 31 0.92 14.46 -34.92
N HIS A 32 0.75 14.73 -36.21
CA HIS A 32 1.80 14.63 -37.23
C HIS A 32 2.53 13.27 -37.27
N GLY A 33 1.87 12.18 -36.90
CA GLY A 33 2.42 10.83 -36.90
C GLY A 33 3.07 10.39 -35.58
N ASP A 34 3.14 11.27 -34.59
CA ASP A 34 3.64 10.97 -33.25
C ASP A 34 2.51 10.95 -32.23
N ALA A 35 2.66 10.14 -31.18
CA ALA A 35 1.70 10.10 -30.07
C ALA A 35 1.99 11.22 -29.06
N HIS A 36 0.95 11.97 -28.70
CA HIS A 36 0.97 13.04 -27.71
C HIS A 36 -0.11 12.80 -26.65
N ILE A 37 0.11 13.34 -25.46
CA ILE A 37 -0.85 13.32 -24.36
C ILE A 37 -1.05 14.77 -23.92
N ASP A 38 -2.22 15.31 -24.20
CA ASP A 38 -2.61 16.65 -23.72
C ASP A 38 -3.23 16.50 -22.34
N VAL A 39 -2.73 17.30 -21.38
CA VAL A 39 -3.27 17.37 -20.03
C VAL A 39 -3.88 18.74 -19.82
N VAL A 40 -5.14 18.76 -19.39
CA VAL A 40 -5.88 19.99 -19.05
C VAL A 40 -6.38 19.88 -17.63
N ILE A 41 -6.00 20.84 -16.78
CA ILE A 41 -6.44 20.94 -15.39
C ILE A 41 -7.22 22.24 -15.25
N LYS A 42 -8.51 22.12 -14.92
CA LYS A 42 -9.42 23.23 -14.70
C LYS A 42 -10.51 22.82 -13.69
N PRO A 43 -10.20 22.86 -12.38
CA PRO A 43 -11.17 22.50 -11.36
C PRO A 43 -12.40 23.40 -11.38
N PHE A 44 -13.57 22.81 -11.13
CA PHE A 44 -14.85 23.52 -11.09
C PHE A 44 -14.81 24.71 -10.10
N GLU A 45 -15.43 25.83 -10.48
CA GLU A 45 -15.53 27.05 -9.66
C GLU A 45 -14.18 27.70 -9.27
N THR A 46 -13.08 27.35 -9.95
CA THR A 46 -11.78 28.00 -9.75
C THR A 46 -11.30 28.72 -11.01
N GLU A 47 -10.48 29.76 -10.82
CA GLU A 47 -9.70 30.38 -11.89
C GLU A 47 -8.38 29.64 -12.17
N MET A 48 -8.16 28.49 -11.51
CA MET A 48 -6.95 27.70 -11.72
C MET A 48 -7.03 27.02 -13.09
N TYR A 49 -5.97 27.18 -13.87
CA TYR A 49 -5.85 26.59 -15.19
C TYR A 49 -4.41 26.19 -15.46
N ALA A 50 -4.22 24.94 -15.87
CA ALA A 50 -2.96 24.48 -16.44
C ALA A 50 -3.26 23.61 -17.67
N GLN A 51 -2.49 23.83 -18.74
CA GLN A 51 -2.53 22.99 -19.93
C GLN A 51 -1.10 22.77 -20.40
N PHE A 52 -0.76 21.52 -20.69
CA PHE A 52 0.53 21.15 -21.23
C PHE A 52 0.41 19.86 -22.03
N ASP A 53 1.33 19.65 -22.96
CA ASP A 53 1.47 18.40 -23.69
C ASP A 53 2.64 17.57 -23.12
N LEU A 54 2.51 16.26 -23.21
CA LEU A 54 3.55 15.30 -22.86
C LEU A 54 3.72 14.30 -24.00
N LEU A 55 4.97 13.96 -24.29
CA LEU A 55 5.27 12.75 -25.04
C LEU A 55 5.10 11.52 -24.12
N PRO A 56 4.81 10.32 -24.65
CA PRO A 56 4.68 9.10 -23.85
C PRO A 56 5.90 8.81 -22.95
N LYS A 57 7.11 9.15 -23.40
CA LYS A 57 8.33 9.00 -22.60
C LYS A 57 8.35 9.93 -21.38
N GLU A 58 7.81 11.15 -21.52
CA GLU A 58 7.75 12.16 -20.47
C GLU A 58 6.64 11.84 -19.47
N ALA A 59 5.48 11.39 -19.96
CA ALA A 59 4.40 10.90 -19.11
C ALA A 59 4.84 9.72 -18.23
N ARG A 60 5.59 8.76 -18.78
CA ARG A 60 6.17 7.65 -18.00
C ARG A 60 7.15 8.14 -16.93
N ARG A 61 7.97 9.14 -17.25
CA ARG A 61 8.90 9.73 -16.28
C ARG A 61 8.15 10.49 -15.18
N LEU A 62 7.17 11.29 -15.54
CA LEU A 62 6.32 12.02 -14.60
C LEU A 62 5.60 11.05 -13.65
N ALA A 63 5.01 9.97 -14.18
CA ALA A 63 4.39 8.93 -13.36
C ALA A 63 5.37 8.32 -12.35
N ALA A 64 6.59 7.97 -12.79
CA ALA A 64 7.62 7.45 -11.90
C ALA A 64 8.03 8.48 -10.83
N ASP A 65 8.11 9.76 -11.18
CA ASP A 65 8.46 10.83 -10.24
C ASP A 65 7.35 11.05 -9.20
N LEU A 66 6.08 10.97 -9.62
CA LEU A 66 4.91 11.04 -8.72
C LEU A 66 4.87 9.88 -7.72
N VAL A 67 5.12 8.65 -8.18
CA VAL A 67 5.20 7.48 -7.29
C VAL A 67 6.29 7.68 -6.24
N ARG A 68 7.50 8.11 -6.65
CA ARG A 68 8.59 8.37 -5.69
C ARG A 68 8.25 9.44 -4.66
N ILE A 69 7.55 10.51 -5.05
CA ILE A 69 7.12 11.55 -4.11
C ILE A 69 6.05 11.01 -3.16
N ALA A 70 5.10 10.23 -3.66
CA ALA A 70 4.08 9.59 -2.85
C ALA A 70 4.69 8.64 -1.80
N ASP A 71 5.68 7.83 -2.19
CA ASP A 71 6.40 6.94 -1.26
C ASP A 71 7.06 7.72 -0.12
N VAL A 72 7.74 8.82 -0.43
CA VAL A 72 8.39 9.68 0.57
C VAL A 72 7.35 10.32 1.49
N ALA A 73 6.25 10.82 0.93
CA ALA A 73 5.17 11.42 1.71
C ALA A 73 4.51 10.40 2.64
N GLN A 74 4.26 9.20 2.14
CA GLN A 74 3.68 8.09 2.90
C GLN A 74 4.61 7.65 4.04
N GLN A 75 5.91 7.49 3.77
CA GLN A 75 6.90 7.15 4.80
C GLN A 75 7.02 8.23 5.89
N ALA A 76 6.85 9.50 5.53
CA ALA A 76 6.84 10.59 6.50
C ALA A 76 5.69 10.48 7.51
N MET A 77 4.63 9.72 7.19
CA MET A 77 3.52 9.45 8.10
C MET A 77 3.87 8.42 9.18
N TRP A 78 5.02 7.71 9.08
CA TRP A 78 5.46 6.66 10.03
C TRP A 78 6.05 7.26 11.30
N THR A 79 5.27 8.13 11.91
CA THR A 79 5.63 8.85 13.13
C THR A 79 5.74 7.90 14.32
N PRO A 80 6.50 8.25 15.38
CA PRO A 80 6.55 7.46 16.61
C PRO A 80 5.16 7.17 17.21
N MET A 81 4.21 8.10 17.03
CA MET A 81 2.82 7.92 17.45
C MET A 81 2.12 6.80 16.67
N LEU A 82 2.33 6.72 15.34
CA LEU A 82 1.82 5.61 14.53
C LEU A 82 2.45 4.28 14.95
N LEU A 83 3.77 4.24 15.11
CA LEU A 83 4.49 3.02 15.47
C LEU A 83 4.05 2.50 16.84
N ALA A 84 3.85 3.40 17.81
CA ALA A 84 3.28 3.04 19.11
C ALA A 84 1.86 2.50 18.98
N ASN A 85 0.99 3.15 18.18
CA ASN A 85 -0.37 2.68 17.93
C ASN A 85 -0.39 1.27 17.31
N VAL A 86 0.45 1.04 16.30
CA VAL A 86 0.53 -0.26 15.62
C VAL A 86 1.08 -1.35 16.54
N ARG A 87 2.12 -1.05 17.31
CA ARG A 87 2.68 -1.97 18.31
C ARG A 87 1.66 -2.38 19.35
N GLU A 88 0.98 -1.40 19.95
CA GLU A 88 0.03 -1.66 21.02
C GLU A 88 -1.17 -2.49 20.51
N ARG A 89 -1.67 -2.14 19.32
CA ARG A 89 -2.96 -2.67 18.85
C ARG A 89 -2.88 -3.80 17.87
N TYR A 90 -1.82 -3.95 17.08
CA TYR A 90 -1.82 -4.90 15.97
C TYR A 90 -0.63 -5.85 16.01
N LEU A 91 0.58 -5.35 16.31
CA LEU A 91 1.82 -6.13 16.37
C LEU A 91 2.52 -6.00 17.74
N PRO A 92 1.95 -6.59 18.81
CA PRO A 92 2.60 -6.57 20.11
C PRO A 92 3.95 -7.28 20.06
N GLY A 93 4.99 -6.63 20.59
CA GLY A 93 6.35 -7.16 20.61
C GLY A 93 7.21 -6.83 19.38
N ALA A 94 6.63 -6.27 18.31
CA ALA A 94 7.40 -5.87 17.14
C ALA A 94 8.23 -4.59 17.41
N THR A 95 9.45 -4.58 16.88
CA THR A 95 10.34 -3.42 16.85
C THR A 95 9.84 -2.36 15.88
N ASP A 96 10.29 -1.12 16.04
CA ASP A 96 9.92 -0.03 15.11
C ASP A 96 10.33 -0.37 13.67
N ALA A 97 11.50 -1.00 13.49
CA ALA A 97 12.01 -1.41 12.18
C ALA A 97 11.10 -2.45 11.49
N GLU A 98 10.67 -3.48 12.23
CA GLU A 98 9.74 -4.49 11.71
C GLU A 98 8.38 -3.89 11.36
N ILE A 99 7.86 -2.97 12.19
CA ILE A 99 6.60 -2.29 11.91
C ILE A 99 6.71 -1.44 10.64
N VAL A 100 7.79 -0.67 10.50
CA VAL A 100 8.05 0.16 9.30
C VAL A 100 8.15 -0.72 8.05
N GLU A 101 8.84 -1.86 8.13
CA GLU A 101 8.96 -2.79 7.01
C GLU A 101 7.59 -3.32 6.58
N GLN A 102 6.74 -3.75 7.54
CA GLN A 102 5.40 -4.24 7.25
C GLN A 102 4.50 -3.15 6.65
N LEU A 103 4.56 -1.92 7.18
CA LEU A 103 3.82 -0.78 6.63
C LEU A 103 4.25 -0.45 5.20
N ASN A 104 5.56 -0.48 4.91
CA ASN A 104 6.08 -0.25 3.56
C ASN A 104 5.61 -1.33 2.58
N ARG A 105 5.65 -2.61 2.99
CA ARG A 105 5.16 -3.71 2.15
C ARG A 105 3.66 -3.61 1.88
N MET A 106 2.89 -3.13 2.85
CA MET A 106 1.46 -2.90 2.67
C MET A 106 1.19 -1.75 1.69
N VAL A 107 1.91 -0.63 1.82
CA VAL A 107 1.83 0.50 0.87
C VAL A 107 2.19 0.08 -0.54
N GLU A 108 3.27 -0.68 -0.72
CA GLU A 108 3.70 -1.16 -2.04
C GLU A 108 2.65 -2.06 -2.69
N ARG A 109 1.98 -2.92 -1.91
CA ARG A 109 0.92 -3.80 -2.39
C ARG A 109 -0.35 -3.05 -2.76
N ASP A 110 -0.78 -2.12 -1.91
CA ASP A 110 -2.11 -1.50 -1.99
C ASP A 110 -2.10 -0.16 -2.74
N GLY A 111 -0.94 0.37 -3.08
CA GLY A 111 -0.78 1.65 -3.77
C GLY A 111 -0.92 2.87 -2.86
N GLY A 112 -0.74 2.69 -1.55
CA GLY A 112 -0.86 3.76 -0.55
C GLY A 112 -1.61 3.32 0.70
N LEU A 113 -1.64 4.22 1.69
CA LEU A 113 -2.33 3.97 2.95
C LEU A 113 -2.84 5.28 3.57
N GLU A 114 -4.12 5.28 3.94
CA GLU A 114 -4.72 6.39 4.67
C GLU A 114 -4.70 6.16 6.18
N LEU A 115 -4.57 7.23 6.96
CA LEU A 115 -4.69 7.16 8.41
C LEU A 115 -6.05 7.72 8.85
N MET A 116 -6.67 7.05 9.83
CA MET A 116 -7.93 7.51 10.42
C MET A 116 -7.82 8.92 11.00
N LYS A 117 -6.66 9.21 11.58
CA LYS A 117 -6.21 10.52 12.04
C LYS A 117 -4.69 10.47 12.19
N PRO A 118 -4.00 11.61 12.37
CA PRO A 118 -2.56 11.61 12.53
C PRO A 118 -2.08 10.57 13.56
N GLY A 119 -1.18 9.69 13.13
CA GLY A 119 -0.61 8.60 13.93
C GLY A 119 -1.55 7.48 14.35
N VAL A 120 -2.72 7.33 13.72
CA VAL A 120 -3.64 6.22 14.01
C VAL A 120 -4.05 5.51 12.72
N LEU A 121 -3.71 4.23 12.65
CA LEU A 121 -4.05 3.37 11.53
C LEU A 121 -5.54 3.02 11.54
N TYR A 122 -6.17 2.94 10.36
CA TYR A 122 -7.52 2.39 10.29
C TYR A 122 -7.53 0.93 10.79
N PRO A 123 -8.58 0.51 11.53
CA PRO A 123 -8.65 -0.85 12.05
C PRO A 123 -8.52 -1.95 10.99
N GLN A 124 -9.12 -1.76 9.82
CA GLN A 124 -9.05 -2.71 8.70
C GLN A 124 -7.61 -2.98 8.24
N ASP A 125 -6.82 -1.93 8.12
CA ASP A 125 -5.42 -2.00 7.70
C ASP A 125 -4.56 -2.62 8.81
N GLY A 126 -4.85 -2.27 10.07
CA GLY A 126 -4.20 -2.87 11.24
C GLY A 126 -4.46 -4.37 11.37
N TYR A 127 -5.68 -4.83 11.12
CA TYR A 127 -5.99 -6.27 11.13
C TYR A 127 -5.35 -7.02 9.97
N THR A 128 -5.28 -6.40 8.80
CA THR A 128 -4.56 -6.94 7.63
C THR A 128 -3.09 -7.14 7.96
N LEU A 129 -2.45 -6.10 8.49
CA LEU A 129 -1.05 -6.11 8.90
C LEU A 129 -0.76 -7.18 9.98
N ARG A 130 -1.65 -7.35 10.97
CA ARG A 130 -1.55 -8.45 11.94
C ARG A 130 -1.65 -9.83 11.28
N SER A 131 -2.63 -10.01 10.38
CA SER A 131 -2.85 -11.29 9.71
C SER A 131 -1.63 -11.71 8.87
N GLN A 132 -1.01 -10.74 8.19
CA GLN A 132 0.20 -10.97 7.40
C GLN A 132 1.39 -11.34 8.28
N ALA A 133 1.65 -10.57 9.34
CA ALA A 133 2.72 -10.88 10.28
C ALA A 133 2.56 -12.27 10.92
N HIS A 134 1.32 -12.65 11.27
CA HIS A 134 1.05 -14.02 11.74
C HIS A 134 1.34 -15.07 10.68
N SER A 135 0.90 -14.85 9.43
CA SER A 135 1.13 -15.80 8.33
C SER A 135 2.64 -15.99 8.07
N GLU A 136 3.42 -14.93 8.10
CA GLU A 136 4.89 -14.99 7.94
C GLU A 136 5.59 -15.77 9.05
N VAL A 137 5.12 -15.64 10.29
CA VAL A 137 5.64 -16.44 11.41
C VAL A 137 5.28 -17.90 11.21
N VAL A 138 4.05 -18.20 10.80
CA VAL A 138 3.61 -19.58 10.50
C VAL A 138 4.47 -20.17 9.38
N ASP A 139 4.67 -19.45 8.28
CA ASP A 139 5.44 -19.90 7.12
C ASP A 139 6.91 -20.13 7.48
N ARG A 140 7.50 -19.23 8.29
CA ARG A 140 8.87 -19.38 8.78
C ARG A 140 9.01 -20.61 9.66
N VAL A 141 8.08 -20.83 10.58
CA VAL A 141 8.08 -22.02 11.44
C VAL A 141 7.91 -23.28 10.59
N ALA A 142 6.98 -23.29 9.64
CA ALA A 142 6.78 -24.42 8.73
C ALA A 142 8.04 -24.73 7.91
N GLY A 143 8.75 -23.71 7.43
CA GLY A 143 10.03 -23.84 6.74
C GLY A 143 11.12 -24.46 7.61
N VAL A 144 11.33 -23.92 8.81
CA VAL A 144 12.33 -24.46 9.77
C VAL A 144 12.03 -25.90 10.15
N LEU A 145 10.75 -26.24 10.37
CA LEU A 145 10.35 -27.61 10.68
C LEU A 145 10.59 -28.55 9.50
N SER A 146 10.27 -28.10 8.28
CA SER A 146 10.54 -28.87 7.07
C SER A 146 12.04 -29.11 6.87
N GLU A 147 12.88 -28.10 7.08
CA GLU A 147 14.35 -28.21 7.02
C GLU A 147 14.91 -29.15 8.10
N ALA A 148 14.32 -29.14 9.29
CA ALA A 148 14.67 -30.04 10.38
C ALA A 148 14.14 -31.47 10.17
N GLY A 149 13.38 -31.73 9.10
CA GLY A 149 12.72 -33.02 8.86
C GLY A 149 11.59 -33.33 9.84
N VAL A 150 11.11 -32.33 10.57
CA VAL A 150 10.04 -32.45 11.56
C VAL A 150 8.70 -32.23 10.87
N THR A 151 7.84 -33.23 10.91
CA THR A 151 6.47 -33.13 10.43
C THR A 151 5.59 -32.40 11.45
N LEU A 152 4.54 -31.72 10.98
CA LEU A 152 3.54 -31.07 11.84
C LEU A 152 2.94 -32.04 12.89
N GLY A 153 2.80 -33.32 12.54
CA GLY A 153 2.31 -34.36 13.46
C GLY A 153 3.30 -34.69 14.60
N GLU A 154 4.61 -34.64 14.35
CA GLU A 154 5.63 -34.82 15.38
C GLU A 154 5.64 -33.62 16.34
N LEU A 155 5.46 -32.40 15.82
CA LEU A 155 5.35 -31.20 16.65
C LEU A 155 4.11 -31.24 17.55
N GLU A 156 2.95 -31.62 17.02
CA GLU A 156 1.72 -31.79 17.81
C GLU A 156 1.86 -32.86 18.90
N SER A 157 2.62 -33.92 18.63
CA SER A 157 2.95 -34.94 19.63
C SER A 157 3.80 -34.36 20.75
N VAL A 158 4.87 -33.64 20.42
CA VAL A 158 5.80 -33.04 21.40
C VAL A 158 5.09 -31.98 22.25
N VAL A 159 4.26 -31.11 21.66
CA VAL A 159 3.47 -30.12 22.40
C VAL A 159 2.46 -30.79 23.34
N ARG A 160 1.87 -31.91 22.92
CA ARG A 160 0.96 -32.68 23.76
C ARG A 160 1.67 -33.31 24.95
N ASP A 161 2.88 -33.82 24.75
CA ASP A 161 3.69 -34.42 25.81
C ASP A 161 4.22 -33.36 26.78
N LEU A 162 4.66 -32.20 26.30
CA LEU A 162 5.01 -31.05 27.14
C LEU A 162 3.83 -30.57 28.00
N ARG A 163 2.62 -30.51 27.43
CA ARG A 163 1.40 -30.16 28.18
C ARG A 163 1.03 -31.21 29.24
N LYS A 164 1.32 -32.48 29.01
CA LYS A 164 1.13 -33.54 30.01
C LYS A 164 2.14 -33.40 31.15
N ILE A 165 3.41 -33.16 30.84
CA ILE A 165 4.46 -32.93 31.84
C ILE A 165 4.12 -31.70 32.69
N GLN A 166 3.75 -30.59 32.05
CA GLN A 166 3.39 -29.35 32.76
C GLN A 166 2.16 -29.55 33.68
N ARG A 167 1.19 -30.38 33.29
CA ARG A 167 0.03 -30.75 34.13
C ARG A 167 0.41 -31.65 35.31
N ALA A 168 1.28 -32.64 35.08
CA ALA A 168 1.76 -33.52 36.15
C ALA A 168 2.56 -32.72 37.20
N GLU A 169 3.40 -31.77 36.77
CA GLU A 169 4.13 -30.88 37.68
C GLU A 169 3.22 -29.91 38.46
N THR A 170 2.04 -29.57 37.93
CA THR A 170 1.07 -28.72 38.66
C THR A 170 0.18 -29.53 39.63
N GLU A 171 -0.05 -30.81 39.35
CA GLU A 171 -0.77 -31.72 40.26
C GLU A 171 0.11 -32.21 41.41
N ASP A 172 1.41 -32.47 41.20
CA ASP A 172 2.36 -32.83 42.27
C ASP A 172 2.75 -31.64 43.18
N ALA A 173 2.44 -30.41 42.77
CA ALA A 173 2.70 -29.18 43.53
C ALA A 173 1.49 -28.66 44.33
N SER A 174 0.35 -29.38 44.32
CA SER A 174 -0.89 -29.06 45.05
C SER A 174 -1.12 -30.01 46.23
#